data_AF-A0A3D2UQ83-F1
#
_entry.id   AF-A0A3D2UQ83-F1
#
_cell.length_a   1.000
_cell.length_b   1.000
_cell.length_c   1.000
_cell.angle_alpha   90.00
_cell.angle_beta   90.00
_cell.angle_gamma   90.00
#
_symmetry.space_group_name_H-M   'P 1'
#
loop_
_entity.id
_entity.type
_entity.pdbx_description
1 polymer ?
#
loop_
_entity_poly.entity_id
_entity_poly.type
_entity_poly.pdbx_seq_one_letter_code
_entity_poly.pdbx_strand_id
1 'polypeptide(L)' 'RRSGDIVSLIPWGGNVEGVFTENLKWKLNNEILFFDKTRGISNEMISDVAKISITKGLLLVVHNISVVE' A
#
# COMPACT_ATOMS: atom_id res chain seq x y z
N ARG A 1 -13.26 -6.88 -4.50
CA ARG A 1 -11.87 -6.46 -4.75
C ARG A 1 -11.28 -7.39 -5.78
N ARG A 2 -10.48 -6.85 -6.67
CA ARG A 2 -9.95 -7.55 -7.84
C ARG A 2 -8.59 -7.00 -8.27
N SER A 3 -7.93 -7.73 -9.14
CA SER A 3 -6.82 -7.17 -9.93
C SER A 3 -7.24 -5.89 -10.65
N GLY A 4 -6.37 -4.88 -10.65
CA GLY A 4 -6.62 -3.54 -11.20
C GLY A 4 -7.24 -2.53 -10.21
N ASP A 5 -7.62 -2.94 -9.00
CA ASP A 5 -7.98 -1.97 -7.94
C ASP A 5 -6.74 -1.16 -7.51
N ILE A 6 -6.94 0.10 -7.14
CA ILE A 6 -5.85 0.97 -6.67
C ILE A 6 -5.80 0.98 -5.14
N VAL A 7 -4.61 0.80 -4.59
CA VAL A 7 -4.34 0.83 -3.14
C VAL A 7 -3.26 1.85 -2.84
N SER A 8 -3.57 2.82 -1.99
CA SER A 8 -2.60 3.81 -1.48
C SER A 8 -2.23 3.52 -0.04
N LEU A 9 -0.92 3.50 0.23
CA LEU A 9 -0.33 3.33 1.56
C LEU A 9 0.21 4.67 2.03
N ILE A 10 -0.42 5.27 3.04
CA ILE A 10 -0.11 6.63 3.50
C ILE A 10 0.34 6.57 4.97
N PRO A 11 1.60 6.92 5.28
CA PRO A 11 2.05 7.08 6.67
C PRO A 11 1.21 8.13 7.41
N TRP A 12 0.75 7.81 8.61
CA TRP A 12 -0.05 8.74 9.43
C TRP A 12 0.64 9.03 10.77
N GLY A 13 0.81 10.31 11.09
CA GLY A 13 1.41 10.74 12.36
C GLY A 13 2.92 10.47 12.49
N GLY A 14 3.61 10.08 11.41
CA GLY A 14 5.05 9.81 11.38
C GLY A 14 5.44 8.83 10.27
N ASN A 15 6.72 8.44 10.25
CA ASN A 15 7.18 7.38 9.35
C ASN A 15 6.58 6.03 9.73
N VAL A 16 6.44 5.14 8.74
CA VAL A 16 6.08 3.74 8.96
C VAL A 16 7.27 2.87 8.57
N GLU A 17 7.68 1.99 9.48
CA GLU A 17 8.85 1.13 9.32
C GLU A 17 8.44 -0.29 8.94
N GLY A 18 9.33 -0.98 8.22
CA GLY A 18 9.19 -2.39 7.87
C GLY A 18 7.96 -2.70 7.01
N VAL A 19 7.63 -1.79 6.08
CA VAL A 19 6.49 -1.97 5.18
C VAL A 19 6.82 -3.06 4.16
N PHE A 20 5.99 -4.08 4.14
CA PHE A 20 6.07 -5.20 3.21
C PHE A 20 4.74 -5.41 2.51
N THR A 21 4.79 -5.71 1.21
CA THR A 21 3.59 -5.90 0.40
C THR A 21 3.68 -7.12 -0.51
N GLU A 22 2.59 -7.87 -0.61
CA GLU A 22 2.40 -8.91 -1.63
C GLU A 22 1.25 -8.55 -2.57
N ASN A 23 1.35 -9.00 -3.82
CA ASN A 23 0.34 -8.80 -4.87
C ASN A 23 -0.01 -7.34 -5.16
N LEU A 24 0.93 -6.44 -4.91
CA LEU A 24 0.94 -5.08 -5.41
C LEU A 24 2.00 -4.93 -6.50
N LYS A 25 1.70 -4.16 -7.55
CA LYS A 25 2.58 -3.95 -8.71
C LYS A 25 3.92 -3.34 -8.31
N TRP A 26 3.89 -2.29 -7.49
CA TRP A 26 5.09 -1.68 -6.93
C TRP A 26 5.34 -2.24 -5.53
N LYS A 27 6.04 -3.38 -5.47
CA LYS A 27 6.31 -4.09 -4.23
C LYS A 27 7.16 -3.25 -3.27
N LEU A 28 6.84 -3.34 -1.98
CA LEU A 28 7.66 -2.90 -0.86
C LEU A 28 8.24 -4.12 -0.15
N ASN A 29 9.53 -4.10 0.14
CA ASN A 29 10.23 -5.19 0.82
C ASN A 29 10.96 -4.70 2.07
N ASN A 30 10.24 -4.66 3.21
CA ASN A 30 10.75 -4.18 4.49
C ASN A 30 11.30 -2.74 4.42
N GLU A 31 10.59 -1.87 3.69
CA GLU A 31 10.98 -0.47 3.44
C GLU A 31 10.45 0.46 4.55
N ILE A 32 11.03 1.67 4.62
CA ILE A 32 10.45 2.77 5.39
C ILE A 32 9.62 3.64 4.44
N LEU A 33 8.35 3.87 4.80
CA LEU A 33 7.55 4.91 4.16
C LEU A 33 7.68 6.20 4.98
N PHE A 34 8.32 7.20 4.38
CA PHE A 34 8.52 8.51 4.99
C PHE A 34 7.26 9.37 4.87
N PHE A 35 6.89 10.08 5.95
CA PHE A 35 5.66 10.88 5.99
C PHE A 35 5.64 12.05 4.99
N ASP A 36 6.81 12.50 4.53
CA ASP A 36 7.00 13.60 3.59
C ASP A 36 7.22 13.12 2.13
N LYS A 37 7.08 11.82 1.87
CA LYS A 37 7.27 11.20 0.54
C LYS A 37 6.01 10.48 0.08
N THR A 38 5.95 10.21 -1.22
CA THR A 38 4.77 9.61 -1.88
C THR A 38 4.94 8.14 -2.23
N ARG A 39 6.04 7.49 -1.82
CA ARG A 39 6.26 6.05 -2.03
C ARG A 39 5.10 5.27 -1.41
N GLY A 40 4.54 4.33 -2.17
CA GLY A 40 3.42 3.50 -1.74
C GLY A 40 2.03 4.07 -2.05
N ILE A 41 1.93 5.32 -2.52
CA ILE A 41 0.67 5.93 -2.99
C ILE A 41 0.37 5.46 -4.42
N SER A 42 -0.92 5.22 -4.69
CA SER A 42 -1.46 4.81 -6.00
C SER A 42 -0.87 3.51 -6.54
N ASN A 43 -0.77 2.49 -5.68
CA ASN A 43 -0.35 1.15 -6.07
C ASN A 43 -1.48 0.38 -6.76
N GLU A 44 -1.15 -0.63 -7.55
CA GLU A 44 -2.14 -1.43 -8.29
C GLU A 44 -2.13 -2.86 -7.76
N MET A 45 -3.30 -3.39 -7.39
CA MET A 45 -3.46 -4.80 -7.05
C MET A 45 -3.29 -5.65 -8.31
N ILE A 46 -2.41 -6.65 -8.28
CA ILE A 46 -2.19 -7.59 -9.40
C ILE A 46 -2.87 -8.96 -9.18
N SER A 47 -3.67 -9.07 -8.12
CA SER A 47 -4.44 -10.24 -7.72
C SER A 47 -5.67 -9.78 -6.92
N ASP A 48 -6.61 -10.66 -6.64
CA ASP A 48 -7.82 -10.33 -5.89
C ASP A 48 -7.57 -10.05 -4.40
N VAL A 49 -6.40 -10.47 -3.91
CA VAL A 49 -5.94 -10.25 -2.53
C VAL A 49 -4.56 -9.61 -2.54
N ALA A 50 -4.43 -8.46 -1.88
CA ALA A 50 -3.15 -7.84 -1.52
C ALA A 50 -2.89 -8.04 -0.02
N LYS A 51 -1.63 -8.28 0.35
CA LYS A 51 -1.21 -8.34 1.76
C LYS A 51 -0.28 -7.18 2.06
N ILE A 52 -0.49 -6.55 3.21
CA ILE A 52 0.30 -5.42 3.70
C ILE A 52 0.62 -5.71 5.17
N SER A 53 1.89 -5.58 5.54
CA SER A 53 2.32 -5.63 6.94
C SER A 53 3.28 -4.50 7.24
N ILE A 54 3.30 -4.08 8.50
CA ILE A 54 4.20 -3.05 9.03
C ILE A 54 4.82 -3.57 10.32
N THR A 55 6.01 -3.10 10.68
CA THR A 55 6.62 -3.41 11.97
C THR A 55 6.33 -2.34 13.02
N LYS A 56 6.24 -1.07 12.61
CA LYS A 56 6.03 0.07 13.51
C LYS A 56 5.42 1.27 12.80
N GLY A 57 4.61 2.03 13.54
CA GLY A 57 3.94 3.25 13.07
C GLY A 57 2.46 3.00 12.78
N LEU A 58 1.82 3.97 12.13
CA LEU A 58 0.43 3.89 11.71
C LEU A 58 0.33 4.10 10.20
N LEU A 59 -0.33 3.17 9.51
CA LEU A 59 -0.50 3.20 8.07
C LEU A 59 -1.98 3.33 7.71
N LEU A 60 -2.35 4.42 7.06
CA LEU A 60 -3.66 4.57 6.43
C LEU A 60 -3.64 3.84 5.09
N VAL A 61 -4.60 2.93 4.91
CA VAL A 61 -4.78 2.18 3.66
C VAL A 61 -6.05 2.66 2.98
N VAL A 62 -5.92 3.24 1.79
CA VAL A 62 -7.06 3.65 0.96
C VAL A 62 -7.19 2.69 -0.20
N HIS A 63 -8.31 1.97 -0.27
CA HIS A 63 -8.63 1.03 -1.35
C HIS A 63 -9.68 1.66 -2.26
N ASN A 64 -9.27 2.05 -3.47
CA ASN A 64 -10.15 2.50 -4.52
C ASN A 64 -10.55 1.30 -5.41
N ILE A 65 -11.85 1.00 -5.42
CA ILE A 65 -12.40 -0.15 -6.12
C ILE A 65 -12.71 0.26 -7.55
N SER A 66 -12.07 -0.42 -8.51
CA SER A 66 -12.29 -0.17 -9.92
C SER A 66 -13.66 -0.70 -10.32
N VAL A 67 -14.49 0.14 -10.96
CA VAL A 67 -15.80 -0.27 -11.50
C VAL A 67 -15.59 -1.13 -12.75
N VAL A 68 -16.32 -2.23 -12.85
CA VAL A 68 -16.39 -3.03 -14.09
C VAL A 68 -17.49 -2.42 -14.95
N GLU A 69 -17.23 -2.17 -16.24
CA GLU A 69 -18.32 -2.09 -17.23
C GLU A 69 -18.90 -3.47 -17.53
#